data_AF-A0A7C6YW59-F1
#
_entry.id   AF-A0A7C6YW59-F1
#
_cell.length_a   1.000
_cell.length_b   1.000
_cell.length_c   1.000
_cell.angle_alpha   90.00
_cell.angle_beta   90.00
_cell.angle_gamma   90.00
#
_symmetry.space_group_name_H-M   'P 1'
#
loop_
_entity.id
_entity.type
_entity.pdbx_description
1 polymer ?
#
loop_
_entity_poly.entity_id
_entity_poly.type
_entity_poly.pdbx_seq_one_letter_code
_entity_poly.pdbx_strand_id
1 'polypeptide(L)'
;MSNYGNQVILEMARFLRENPSATVNQLAEHMGWAENRSVYYWLNQAGFKGIRDFRKVALDRSFSFSNEDIIREDLEKTYLPIVEQINSPKHYEYAKEDFLCLIKTSTTSFVYRVSNHDWAPFLIPGDLLVVDPEVKPQNQDIFLVWVRGQGTLILKKLADNYFARDP
;
A
#
# COMPACT_ATOMS: atom_id res chain seq x y z
N MET A 1 -8.38 -10.23 -17.55
CA MET A 1 -8.82 -10.88 -16.29
C MET A 1 -9.78 -9.92 -15.59
N SER A 2 -10.81 -10.42 -14.88
CA SER A 2 -11.74 -9.54 -14.14
C SER A 2 -11.04 -8.92 -12.92
N ASN A 3 -11.52 -7.76 -12.43
CA ASN A 3 -10.96 -7.10 -11.24
C ASN A 3 -10.90 -8.03 -10.02
N TYR A 4 -11.89 -8.90 -9.86
CA TYR A 4 -11.92 -9.92 -8.81
C TYR A 4 -10.80 -10.97 -8.97
N GLY A 5 -10.52 -11.44 -10.19
CA GLY A 5 -9.44 -12.40 -10.44
C GLY A 5 -8.05 -11.83 -10.16
N ASN A 6 -7.85 -10.53 -10.42
CA ASN A 6 -6.61 -9.85 -10.06
C ASN A 6 -6.41 -9.79 -8.54
N GLN A 7 -7.46 -9.46 -7.78
CA GLN A 7 -7.42 -9.42 -6.31
C GLN A 7 -7.08 -10.79 -5.71
N VAL A 8 -7.70 -11.86 -6.23
CA VAL A 8 -7.44 -13.23 -5.80
C VAL A 8 -5.95 -13.59 -5.95
N ILE A 9 -5.35 -13.25 -7.08
CA ILE A 9 -3.94 -13.58 -7.34
C ILE A 9 -2.98 -12.71 -6.51
N LEU A 10 -3.32 -11.45 -6.27
CA LEU A 10 -2.53 -10.57 -5.41
C LEU A 10 -2.51 -11.07 -3.96
N GLU A 11 -3.66 -11.50 -3.43
CA GLU A 11 -3.75 -12.04 -2.07
C GLU A 11 -2.97 -13.37 -1.96
N MET A 12 -3.05 -14.23 -2.99
CA MET A 12 -2.22 -15.43 -3.06
C MET A 12 -0.72 -15.12 -3.07
N ALA A 13 -0.30 -14.05 -3.76
CA ALA A 13 1.09 -13.63 -3.80
C ALA A 13 1.55 -13.05 -2.45
N ARG A 14 0.70 -12.26 -1.77
CA ARG A 14 0.95 -11.71 -0.42
C ARG A 14 1.18 -12.83 0.58
N PHE A 15 0.28 -13.81 0.62
CA PHE A 15 0.41 -14.97 1.51
C PHE A 15 1.71 -15.75 1.28
N LEU A 16 2.10 -15.98 0.01
CA LEU A 16 3.35 -16.68 -0.30
C LEU A 16 4.61 -15.88 0.06
N ARG A 17 4.55 -14.55 0.08
CA ARG A 17 5.69 -13.72 0.53
C ARG A 17 5.91 -13.81 2.03
N GLU A 18 4.82 -13.81 2.80
CA GLU A 18 4.85 -13.99 4.24
C GLU A 18 5.21 -15.45 4.62
N ASN A 19 4.84 -16.41 3.75
CA ASN A 19 5.04 -17.83 3.96
C ASN A 19 5.69 -18.51 2.73
N PRO A 20 6.99 -18.30 2.44
CA PRO A 20 7.64 -18.79 1.21
C PRO A 20 7.60 -20.30 0.98
N SER A 21 7.52 -21.05 2.08
CA SER A 21 7.46 -22.52 2.08
C SER A 21 6.05 -23.08 2.10
N ALA A 22 5.01 -22.24 2.10
CA ALA A 22 3.63 -22.69 2.19
C ALA A 22 3.26 -23.66 1.07
N THR A 23 2.43 -24.66 1.39
CA THR A 23 1.90 -25.62 0.43
C THR A 23 0.68 -25.05 -0.29
N VAL A 24 0.26 -25.72 -1.37
CA VAL A 24 -0.98 -25.37 -2.09
C VAL A 24 -2.21 -25.50 -1.17
N ASN A 25 -2.21 -26.49 -0.26
CA ASN A 25 -3.28 -26.66 0.73
C ASN A 25 -3.37 -25.46 1.65
N GLN A 26 -2.24 -25.02 2.23
CA GLN A 26 -2.21 -23.87 3.12
C GLN A 26 -2.62 -22.57 2.41
N LEU A 27 -2.25 -22.45 1.12
CA LEU A 27 -2.71 -21.35 0.28
C LEU A 27 -4.23 -21.41 0.04
N ALA A 28 -4.79 -22.59 -0.23
CA ALA A 28 -6.23 -22.76 -0.39
C ALA A 28 -7.00 -22.47 0.92
N GLU A 29 -6.48 -22.95 2.05
CA GLU A 29 -7.03 -22.69 3.39
C GLU A 29 -7.03 -21.19 3.72
N HIS A 30 -5.93 -20.48 3.46
CA HIS A 30 -5.84 -19.03 3.64
C HIS A 30 -6.88 -18.29 2.79
N MET A 31 -7.10 -18.73 1.56
CA MET A 31 -8.08 -18.15 0.63
C MET A 31 -9.53 -18.57 0.95
N GLY A 32 -9.76 -19.41 1.95
CA GLY A 32 -11.08 -19.93 2.31
C GLY A 32 -11.66 -20.91 1.29
N TRP A 33 -10.81 -21.60 0.52
CA TRP A 33 -11.23 -22.55 -0.50
C TRP A 33 -11.21 -23.99 0.02
N ALA A 34 -12.29 -24.74 -0.26
CA ALA A 34 -12.41 -26.14 0.13
C ALA A 34 -11.50 -27.09 -0.67
N GLU A 35 -11.08 -26.70 -1.88
CA GLU A 35 -10.29 -27.54 -2.77
C GLU A 35 -9.08 -26.80 -3.36
N ASN A 36 -7.94 -27.50 -3.44
CA ASN A 36 -6.75 -27.02 -4.14
C ASN A 36 -6.98 -26.68 -5.61
N ARG A 37 -8.01 -27.27 -6.24
CA ARG A 37 -8.33 -27.03 -7.65
C ARG A 37 -8.66 -25.56 -7.91
N SER A 38 -9.23 -24.85 -6.94
CA SER A 38 -9.51 -23.41 -7.01
C SER A 38 -8.24 -22.59 -7.15
N VAL A 39 -7.15 -22.97 -6.47
CA VAL A 39 -5.83 -22.35 -6.64
C VAL A 39 -5.39 -22.46 -8.09
N TYR A 40 -5.38 -23.66 -8.64
CA TYR A 40 -4.92 -23.89 -10.01
C TYR A 40 -5.81 -23.24 -11.06
N TYR A 41 -7.12 -23.16 -10.81
CA TYR A 41 -8.05 -22.42 -11.66
C TYR A 41 -7.62 -20.95 -11.78
N TRP A 42 -7.40 -20.26 -10.67
CA TRP A 42 -7.01 -18.86 -10.68
C TRP A 42 -5.61 -18.65 -11.26
N LEU A 43 -4.66 -19.51 -10.93
CA LEU A 43 -3.33 -19.47 -11.54
C LEU A 43 -3.39 -19.57 -13.06
N ASN A 44 -4.20 -20.50 -13.58
CA ASN A 44 -4.37 -20.67 -15.02
C ASN A 44 -5.08 -19.47 -15.67
N GLN A 45 -6.11 -18.90 -15.00
CA GLN A 45 -6.76 -17.66 -15.46
C GLN A 45 -5.80 -16.47 -15.55
N ALA A 46 -4.78 -16.44 -14.68
CA ALA A 46 -3.73 -15.42 -14.65
C ALA A 46 -2.52 -15.75 -15.54
N GLY A 47 -2.54 -16.86 -16.28
CA GLY A 47 -1.49 -17.26 -17.23
C GLY A 47 -0.32 -18.04 -16.63
N PHE A 48 -0.39 -18.48 -15.38
CA PHE A 48 0.66 -19.27 -14.75
C PHE A 48 0.53 -20.76 -15.06
N LYS A 49 1.67 -21.41 -15.27
CA LYS A 49 1.73 -22.86 -15.55
C LYS A 49 1.60 -23.72 -14.28
N GLY A 50 1.53 -23.10 -13.10
CA GLY A 50 1.31 -23.78 -11.83
C GLY A 50 1.96 -23.08 -10.64
N ILE A 51 1.85 -23.67 -9.44
CA ILE A 51 2.30 -23.02 -8.19
C ILE A 51 3.80 -22.72 -8.16
N ARG A 52 4.65 -23.54 -8.79
CA ARG A 52 6.10 -23.30 -8.85
C ARG A 52 6.45 -22.07 -9.67
N ASP A 53 5.77 -21.90 -10.80
CA ASP A 53 5.92 -20.76 -11.70
C ASP A 53 5.44 -19.49 -11.01
N PHE A 54 4.23 -19.55 -10.45
CA PHE A 54 3.67 -18.47 -9.65
C PHE A 54 4.51 -18.11 -8.43
N ARG A 55 5.13 -19.07 -7.74
CA ARG A 55 5.94 -18.79 -6.55
C ARG A 55 7.21 -18.02 -6.88
N LYS A 56 7.91 -18.38 -7.96
CA LYS A 56 9.08 -17.60 -8.42
C LYS A 56 8.69 -16.15 -8.61
N VAL A 57 7.56 -15.95 -9.28
CA VAL A 57 6.93 -14.67 -9.56
C VAL A 57 6.41 -13.94 -8.32
N ALA A 58 5.84 -14.64 -7.35
CA ALA A 58 5.29 -14.02 -6.15
C ALA A 58 6.40 -13.58 -5.20
N LEU A 59 7.49 -14.36 -5.12
CA LEU A 59 8.66 -14.08 -4.29
C LEU A 59 9.59 -13.04 -4.93
N ASP A 60 9.69 -13.05 -6.27
CA ASP A 60 10.35 -12.00 -7.01
C ASP A 60 9.43 -10.77 -7.08
N ARG A 61 9.79 -9.68 -6.40
CA ARG A 61 8.93 -8.48 -6.24
C ARG A 61 8.65 -7.74 -7.57
N SER A 62 9.14 -8.28 -8.69
CA SER A 62 9.02 -7.78 -10.05
C SER A 62 7.63 -7.95 -10.69
N PHE A 63 6.70 -8.68 -10.06
CA PHE A 63 5.42 -8.99 -10.71
C PHE A 63 4.33 -7.93 -10.53
N SER A 64 3.98 -7.26 -11.63
CA SER A 64 2.82 -6.35 -11.73
C SER A 64 1.73 -6.94 -12.62
N PHE A 65 0.52 -7.15 -12.09
CA PHE A 65 -0.66 -7.41 -12.90
C PHE A 65 -1.32 -6.10 -13.29
N SER A 66 -0.89 -5.49 -14.38
CA SER A 66 -1.65 -4.41 -15.01
C SER A 66 -1.57 -4.54 -16.53
N ASN A 67 -2.71 -4.82 -17.14
CA ASN A 67 -2.99 -4.35 -18.49
C ASN A 67 -2.98 -2.82 -18.41
N GLU A 68 -1.88 -2.21 -18.81
CA GLU A 68 -1.80 -0.99 -19.61
C GLU A 68 -0.33 -0.57 -19.66
N ASP A 69 0.19 -0.63 -20.88
CA ASP A 69 1.55 -0.25 -21.22
C ASP A 69 1.79 1.25 -21.04
N ILE A 70 3.07 1.58 -20.87
CA ILE A 70 3.71 2.91 -20.97
C ILE A 70 3.75 3.70 -19.65
N ILE A 71 4.82 3.46 -18.86
CA ILE A 71 5.91 4.41 -18.58
C ILE A 71 7.12 3.57 -18.18
N ARG A 72 8.23 3.70 -18.93
CA ARG A 72 9.52 3.04 -18.68
C ARG A 72 10.35 3.86 -17.70
N GLU A 73 10.90 3.15 -16.71
CA GLU A 73 12.25 3.22 -16.10
C GLU A 73 12.19 3.04 -14.58
N ASP A 74 12.42 1.79 -14.15
CA ASP A 74 13.00 1.39 -12.86
C ASP A 74 12.51 2.08 -11.56
N LEU A 75 11.22 2.43 -11.51
CA LEU A 75 10.60 2.88 -10.27
C LEU A 75 10.29 1.66 -9.40
N GLU A 76 10.93 1.55 -8.23
CA GLU A 76 10.61 0.54 -7.20
C GLU A 76 9.13 0.68 -6.81
N LYS A 77 8.27 -0.13 -7.44
CA LYS A 77 6.82 -0.15 -7.20
C LYS A 77 6.56 -0.69 -5.78
N THR A 78 5.98 0.13 -4.92
CA THR A 78 5.67 -0.25 -3.53
C THR A 78 4.18 -0.09 -3.26
N TYR A 79 3.52 -1.16 -2.83
CA TYR A 79 2.14 -1.08 -2.33
C TYR A 79 2.18 -0.60 -0.88
N LEU A 80 1.49 0.51 -0.61
CA LEU A 80 1.41 1.14 0.69
C LEU A 80 0.00 0.99 1.26
N PRO A 81 -0.14 0.66 2.55
CA PRO A 81 -1.45 0.63 3.18
C PRO A 81 -2.02 2.04 3.24
N ILE A 82 -3.31 2.18 2.95
CA ILE A 82 -4.02 3.46 3.09
C ILE A 82 -4.58 3.56 4.51
N VAL A 83 -4.19 4.60 5.23
CA VAL A 83 -4.70 4.99 6.55
C VAL A 83 -5.84 5.98 6.34
N GLU A 84 -7.04 5.59 6.79
CA GLU A 84 -8.23 6.46 6.78
C GLU A 84 -8.29 7.31 8.05
N GLN A 85 -7.89 6.73 9.19
CA GLN A 85 -7.92 7.41 10.47
C GLN A 85 -6.74 6.97 11.36
N ILE A 86 -6.20 7.91 12.12
CA ILE A 86 -5.21 7.64 13.16
C ILE A 86 -5.89 7.98 14.48
N ASN A 87 -6.10 7.01 15.35
CA ASN A 87 -6.70 7.24 16.68
C ASN A 87 -5.61 7.45 17.74
N SER A 88 -4.42 6.92 17.51
CA SER A 88 -3.22 7.16 18.30
C SER A 88 -1.97 6.81 17.48
N PRO A 89 -0.75 7.19 17.92
CA PRO A 89 0.49 6.83 17.21
C PRO A 89 0.72 5.32 17.02
N LYS A 90 -0.05 4.48 17.73
CA LYS A 90 0.03 3.00 17.66
C LYS A 90 -1.27 2.36 17.14
N HIS A 91 -2.28 3.15 16.78
CA HIS A 91 -3.58 2.64 16.38
C HIS A 91 -4.10 3.39 15.16
N TYR A 92 -4.09 2.70 14.04
CA TYR A 92 -4.44 3.18 12.72
C TYR A 92 -5.63 2.36 12.22
N GLU A 93 -6.57 3.02 11.55
CA GLU A 93 -7.63 2.39 10.78
C GLU A 93 -7.25 2.46 9.30
N TYR A 94 -7.27 1.30 8.65
CA TYR A 94 -6.81 1.14 7.28
C TYR A 94 -7.98 0.90 6.34
N ALA A 95 -7.85 1.36 5.10
CA ALA A 95 -8.74 1.00 4.01
C ALA A 95 -8.57 -0.48 3.64
N LYS A 96 -9.49 -1.00 2.83
CA LYS A 96 -9.42 -2.37 2.32
C LYS A 96 -8.44 -2.52 1.16
N GLU A 97 -8.20 -1.41 0.46
CA GLU A 97 -7.27 -1.29 -0.66
C GLU A 97 -5.92 -0.71 -0.25
N ASP A 98 -4.88 -1.10 -0.99
CA ASP A 98 -3.55 -0.50 -0.92
C ASP A 98 -3.39 0.53 -2.05
N PHE A 99 -2.47 1.47 -1.85
CA PHE A 99 -2.07 2.44 -2.86
C PHE A 99 -0.76 2.00 -3.54
N LEU A 100 -0.74 2.02 -4.88
CA LEU A 100 0.48 1.78 -5.64
C LEU A 100 1.34 3.05 -5.67
N CYS A 101 2.39 3.08 -4.87
CA CYS A 101 3.41 4.11 -4.93
C CYS A 101 4.46 3.76 -5.98
N LEU A 102 4.74 4.71 -6.86
CA LEU A 102 5.77 4.61 -7.90
C LEU A 102 7.07 5.29 -7.48
N ILE A 103 7.23 5.63 -6.22
CA ILE A 103 8.43 6.28 -5.68
C ILE A 103 9.00 5.35 -4.62
N LYS A 104 10.33 5.32 -4.51
CA LYS A 104 11.01 4.59 -3.45
C LYS A 104 10.62 5.17 -2.09
N THR A 105 10.14 4.31 -1.21
CA THR A 105 9.75 4.66 0.15
C THR A 105 10.33 3.67 1.15
N SER A 106 10.47 4.07 2.41
CA SER A 106 10.83 3.14 3.48
C SER A 106 9.75 2.06 3.70
N THR A 107 10.10 0.99 4.42
CA THR A 107 9.16 -0.08 4.79
C THR A 107 8.12 0.35 5.82
N THR A 108 8.29 1.53 6.44
CA THR A 108 7.35 2.10 7.41
C THR A 108 6.41 3.13 6.78
N SER A 109 6.50 3.32 5.46
CA SER A 109 5.69 4.28 4.73
C SER A 109 4.24 3.81 4.58
N PHE A 110 3.34 4.79 4.50
CA PHE A 110 1.91 4.57 4.34
C PHE A 110 1.28 5.72 3.55
N VAL A 111 0.04 5.55 3.13
CA VAL A 111 -0.75 6.63 2.54
C VAL A 111 -1.75 7.14 3.55
N TYR A 112 -1.84 8.45 3.72
CA TYR A 112 -2.86 9.09 4.56
C TYR A 112 -3.93 9.73 3.68
N ARG A 113 -5.21 9.39 3.91
CA ARG A 113 -6.34 10.04 3.24
C ARG A 113 -6.69 11.33 3.99
N VAL A 114 -6.57 12.46 3.30
CA VAL A 114 -6.94 13.77 3.85
C VAL A 114 -8.45 13.77 4.13
N SER A 115 -8.85 14.17 5.34
CA SER A 115 -10.25 14.15 5.79
C SER A 115 -10.84 15.52 6.08
N ASN A 116 -10.01 16.56 6.20
CA ASN A 116 -10.43 17.92 6.53
C ASN A 116 -10.04 18.93 5.44
N HIS A 117 -10.48 20.17 5.61
CA HIS A 117 -10.27 21.26 4.66
C HIS A 117 -9.22 22.27 5.13
N ASP A 118 -8.45 21.95 6.18
CA ASP A 118 -7.50 22.88 6.84
C ASP A 118 -6.36 23.34 5.92
N TRP A 119 -6.20 22.72 4.75
CA TRP A 119 -5.16 23.03 3.77
C TRP A 119 -5.75 23.34 2.39
N ALA A 120 -7.06 23.57 2.30
CA ALA A 120 -7.71 23.88 1.03
C ALA A 120 -7.24 25.26 0.51
N PRO A 121 -7.06 25.43 -0.81
CA PRO A 121 -7.33 24.48 -1.89
C PRO A 121 -6.13 23.55 -2.20
N PHE A 122 -5.03 23.65 -1.45
CA PHE A 122 -3.79 22.92 -1.73
C PHE A 122 -3.91 21.42 -1.41
N LEU A 123 -4.61 21.07 -0.34
CA LEU A 123 -5.06 19.71 -0.04
C LEU A 123 -6.54 19.75 0.27
N ILE A 124 -7.29 18.85 -0.36
CA ILE A 124 -8.74 18.73 -0.18
C ILE A 124 -9.10 17.33 0.36
N PRO A 125 -10.25 17.17 1.02
CA PRO A 125 -10.68 15.86 1.48
C PRO A 125 -10.74 14.84 0.33
N GLY A 126 -10.20 13.65 0.58
CA GLY A 126 -10.07 12.58 -0.40
C GLY A 126 -8.69 12.49 -1.04
N ASP A 127 -7.87 13.54 -0.96
CA ASP A 127 -6.48 13.49 -1.41
C ASP A 127 -5.68 12.43 -0.64
N LEU A 128 -4.69 11.85 -1.32
CA LEU A 128 -3.82 10.79 -0.78
C LEU A 128 -2.40 11.33 -0.61
N LEU A 129 -1.94 11.37 0.63
CA LEU A 129 -0.57 11.77 0.97
C LEU A 129 0.29 10.52 1.19
N VAL A 130 1.36 10.36 0.43
CA VAL A 130 2.39 9.36 0.74
C VAL A 130 3.25 9.91 1.87
N VAL A 131 3.29 9.19 2.99
CA VAL A 131 4.03 9.57 4.20
C VAL A 131 5.13 8.57 4.44
N ASP A 132 6.38 9.06 4.46
CA ASP A 132 7.56 8.29 4.84
C ASP A 132 8.11 8.79 6.19
N PRO A 133 7.90 8.05 7.29
CA PRO A 133 8.35 8.45 8.63
C PRO A 133 9.88 8.52 8.79
N GLU A 134 10.65 7.87 7.92
CA GLU A 134 12.12 7.87 7.99
C GLU A 134 12.72 9.14 7.39
N VAL A 135 11.94 9.89 6.61
CA VAL A 135 12.36 11.17 6.02
C VAL A 135 12.07 12.30 7.00
N LYS A 136 13.12 13.03 7.38
CA LYS A 136 12.98 14.22 8.23
C LYS A 136 12.47 15.42 7.41
N PRO A 137 11.44 16.15 7.88
CA PRO A 137 10.96 17.35 7.21
C PRO A 137 12.02 18.46 7.14
N GLN A 138 12.19 19.03 5.94
CA GLN A 138 12.99 20.21 5.68
C GLN A 138 12.11 21.48 5.65
N ASN A 139 12.75 22.65 5.53
CA ASN A 139 11.99 23.89 5.43
C ASN A 139 11.14 23.88 4.16
N GLN A 140 9.91 24.36 4.30
CA GLN A 140 8.82 24.34 3.32
C GLN A 140 8.15 22.98 3.09
N ASP A 141 8.63 21.89 3.71
CA ASP A 141 7.96 20.59 3.60
C ASP A 141 6.66 20.55 4.40
N ILE A 142 5.71 19.79 3.87
CA ILE A 142 4.49 19.40 4.55
C ILE A 142 4.70 18.03 5.18
N PHE A 143 4.27 17.87 6.42
CA PHE A 143 4.46 16.65 7.18
C PHE A 143 3.28 16.36 8.08
N LEU A 144 3.06 15.06 8.32
CA LEU A 144 2.00 14.56 9.18
C LEU A 144 2.52 14.41 10.60
N VAL A 145 1.77 14.91 11.59
CA VAL A 145 2.10 14.74 13.01
C VAL A 145 0.92 14.30 13.82
N TRP A 146 1.20 13.60 14.92
CA TRP A 146 0.24 13.36 15.98
C TRP A 146 0.51 14.29 17.16
N VAL A 147 -0.45 15.14 17.50
CA VAL A 147 -0.37 16.04 18.65
C VAL A 147 -1.36 15.59 19.73
N ARG A 148 -0.85 15.28 20.92
CA ARG A 148 -1.68 14.84 22.06
C ARG A 148 -2.76 15.88 22.36
N GLY A 149 -4.03 15.45 22.35
CA GLY A 149 -5.18 16.31 22.59
C GLY A 149 -5.73 17.03 21.35
N GLN A 150 -5.03 17.00 20.21
CA GLN A 150 -5.50 17.55 18.93
C GLN A 150 -5.66 16.49 17.84
N GLY A 151 -4.98 15.35 17.97
CA GLY A 151 -5.02 14.26 16.99
C GLY A 151 -4.02 14.48 15.86
N THR A 152 -4.36 13.96 14.68
CA THR A 152 -3.53 14.08 13.47
C THR A 152 -3.64 15.48 12.88
N LEU A 153 -2.50 16.10 12.63
CA LEU A 153 -2.40 17.39 11.94
C LEU A 153 -1.47 17.28 10.76
N ILE A 154 -1.79 18.02 9.71
CA ILE A 154 -0.89 18.31 8.60
C ILE A 154 -0.27 19.68 8.91
N LEU A 155 1.06 19.76 8.94
CA LEU A 155 1.80 20.98 9.22
C LEU A 155 2.80 21.27 8.11
N LYS A 156 3.20 22.53 7.97
CA LYS A 156 4.34 22.93 7.14
C LYS A 156 5.47 23.49 7.99
N LYS A 157 6.69 23.02 7.76
CA LYS A 157 7.87 23.55 8.46
C LYS A 157 8.27 24.87 7.80
N LEU A 158 8.28 25.97 8.55
CA LEU A 158 8.71 27.28 8.02
C LEU A 158 10.20 27.53 8.30
N ALA A 159 10.63 27.20 9.51
CA ALA A 159 12.01 27.28 9.99
C ALA A 159 12.19 26.31 11.18
N ASP A 160 13.39 26.26 11.75
CA ASP A 160 13.63 25.42 12.93
C ASP A 160 12.75 25.86 14.11
N ASN A 161 11.94 24.92 14.60
CA ASN A 161 10.92 25.12 15.63
C ASN A 161 9.74 26.04 15.25
N TYR A 162 9.59 26.42 13.98
CA TYR A 162 8.44 27.19 13.48
C TYR A 162 7.61 26.37 12.50
N PHE A 163 6.33 26.17 12.82
CA PHE A 163 5.40 25.34 12.05
C PHE A 163 4.10 26.10 11.79
N ALA A 164 3.57 25.97 10.58
CA ALA A 164 2.25 26.48 10.19
C ALA A 164 1.23 25.34 10.15
N ARG A 165 0.02 25.60 10.63
CA ARG A 165 -1.12 24.66 10.61
C ARG A 165 -2.05 24.86 9.42
N ASP A 166 -2.04 26.06 8.84
CA ASP A 166 -2.83 26.51 7.70
C ASP A 166 -2.16 27.80 7.19
N PRO A 167 -1.84 27.97 5.89
CA PRO A 167 -1.26 29.19 5.34
C PRO A 167 -2.24 30.38 5.23
#